data_AF-A0A160M962-F1
#
_entry.id   AF-A0A160M962-F1
#
_cell.length_a   1.000
_cell.length_b   1.000
_cell.length_c   1.000
_cell.angle_alpha   90.00
_cell.angle_beta   90.00
_cell.angle_gamma   90.00
#
_symmetry.space_group_name_H-M   'P 1'
#
loop_
_entity.id
_entity.type
_entity.pdbx_description
1 polymer ?
#
loop_
_entity_poly.entity_id
_entity_poly.type
_entity_poly.pdbx_seq_one_letter_code
_entity_poly.pdbx_strand_id
1 'polypeptide(L)'
;MLSRRFQHIAPENQIRKEIFHLERHAAKFDLGRKESESLPEWFDRIGLKDPEKIVDAYEIVRYSNNMSTQSVEKYKHAVDQIKKEIKRIHKENLKRKQAKKNSK
;
A
#
# COMPACT_ATOMS: atom_id res chain seq x y z
N MET A 1 -35.85 11.54 6.57
CA MET A 1 -35.09 10.38 7.09
C MET A 1 -34.84 9.43 5.94
N LEU A 2 -33.61 9.34 5.42
CA LEU A 2 -33.28 8.40 4.36
C LEU A 2 -32.47 7.25 4.95
N SER A 3 -33.16 6.14 5.13
CA SER A 3 -32.63 4.82 5.42
C SER A 3 -31.67 4.37 4.32
N ARG A 4 -30.51 3.86 4.73
CA ARG A 4 -29.77 2.73 4.13
C ARG A 4 -28.68 2.36 5.14
N ARG A 5 -29.06 1.54 6.13
CA ARG A 5 -28.56 0.16 6.21
C ARG A 5 -27.05 0.12 5.89
N PHE A 6 -26.24 0.30 6.92
CA PHE A 6 -24.85 -0.17 6.99
C PHE A 6 -24.82 -1.71 6.87
N GLN A 7 -25.31 -2.24 5.75
CA GLN A 7 -25.21 -3.64 5.43
C GLN A 7 -23.75 -3.93 5.12
N HIS A 8 -23.06 -4.51 6.11
CA HIS A 8 -21.96 -5.46 5.96
C HIS A 8 -21.28 -5.39 4.59
N ILE A 9 -20.57 -4.29 4.36
CA ILE A 9 -19.75 -4.13 3.18
C ILE A 9 -18.58 -5.10 3.37
N ALA A 10 -18.55 -6.13 2.53
CA ALA A 10 -17.61 -7.23 2.54
C ALA A 10 -16.14 -6.76 2.74
N PRO A 11 -15.27 -7.64 3.26
CA PRO A 11 -13.86 -7.32 3.49
C PRO A 11 -13.10 -6.84 2.23
N GLU A 12 -13.70 -7.01 1.06
CA GLU A 12 -13.34 -6.39 -0.22
C GLU A 12 -13.08 -4.87 -0.11
N ASN A 13 -13.98 -4.13 0.54
CA ASN A 13 -13.78 -2.68 0.69
C ASN A 13 -12.76 -2.33 1.77
N GLN A 14 -12.48 -3.22 2.72
CA GLN A 14 -11.47 -2.95 3.74
C GLN A 14 -10.06 -3.02 3.15
N ILE A 15 -9.76 -4.05 2.35
CA ILE A 15 -8.45 -4.19 1.70
C ILE A 15 -8.21 -3.05 0.69
N ARG A 16 -9.22 -2.68 -0.11
CA ARG A 16 -9.12 -1.53 -1.02
C ARG A 16 -8.92 -0.21 -0.26
N LYS A 17 -9.60 -0.01 0.87
CA LYS A 17 -9.38 1.16 1.75
C LYS A 17 -7.96 1.20 2.30
N GLU A 18 -7.41 0.07 2.72
CA GLU A 18 -6.04 0.02 3.23
C GLU A 18 -5.01 0.35 2.15
N ILE A 19 -5.18 -0.11 0.90
CA ILE A 19 -4.32 0.31 -0.22
C ILE A 19 -4.45 1.81 -0.49
N PHE A 20 -5.67 2.34 -0.53
CA PHE A 20 -5.87 3.78 -0.71
C PHE A 20 -5.17 4.59 0.40
N HIS A 21 -5.28 4.16 1.66
CA HIS A 21 -4.56 4.80 2.77
C HIS A 21 -3.04 4.67 2.64
N LEU A 22 -2.54 3.54 2.14
CA LEU A 22 -1.13 3.31 1.88
C LEU A 22 -0.60 4.27 0.81
N GLU A 23 -1.32 4.44 -0.30
CA GLU A 23 -0.99 5.39 -1.37
C GLU A 23 -0.92 6.81 -0.84
N ARG A 24 -1.94 7.24 -0.08
CA ARG A 24 -1.97 8.56 0.57
C ARG A 24 -0.84 8.75 1.58
N HIS A 25 -0.44 7.68 2.29
CA HIS A 25 0.70 7.72 3.19
C HIS A 25 2.02 7.93 2.44
N ALA A 26 2.23 7.17 1.36
CA ALA A 26 3.43 7.23 0.55
C ALA A 26 3.57 8.56 -0.21
N ALA A 27 2.45 9.14 -0.65
CA ALA A 27 2.42 10.44 -1.29
C ALA A 27 3.01 11.55 -0.40
N LYS A 28 2.90 11.45 0.93
CA LYS A 28 3.54 12.40 1.87
C LYS A 28 5.07 12.37 1.83
N PHE A 29 5.66 11.35 1.22
CA PHE A 29 7.09 11.13 1.13
C PHE A 29 7.62 11.19 -0.32
N ASP A 30 6.80 11.69 -1.26
CA ASP A 30 7.04 11.63 -2.71
C ASP A 30 7.22 10.21 -3.27
N LEU A 31 6.64 9.23 -2.58
CA LEU A 31 6.68 7.80 -2.94
C LEU A 31 5.28 7.27 -3.28
N GLY A 32 4.30 8.15 -3.52
CA GLY A 32 2.93 7.78 -3.91
C GLY A 32 2.89 7.05 -5.25
N ARG A 33 1.87 6.23 -5.46
CA ARG A 33 1.58 5.54 -6.72
C ARG A 33 1.19 6.54 -7.81
N LYS A 34 1.70 6.37 -9.03
CA LYS A 34 1.26 7.17 -10.19
C LYS A 34 -0.01 6.56 -10.80
N GLU A 35 -0.80 7.36 -11.49
CA GLU A 35 -2.09 6.93 -12.04
C GLU A 35 -1.96 5.78 -13.05
N SER A 36 -0.88 5.78 -13.84
CA SER A 36 -0.59 4.75 -14.82
C SER A 36 0.07 3.50 -14.24
N GLU A 37 0.37 3.47 -12.94
CA GLU A 37 1.05 2.35 -12.30
C GLU A 37 0.05 1.35 -11.71
N SER A 38 0.34 0.08 -11.92
CA SER A 38 -0.20 -1.02 -11.13
C SER A 38 0.43 -1.07 -9.73
N LEU A 39 -0.16 -1.85 -8.82
CA LEU A 39 0.37 -2.02 -7.47
C LEU A 39 1.79 -2.63 -7.47
N PRO A 40 2.10 -3.67 -8.28
CA PRO A 40 3.46 -4.21 -8.40
C PRO A 40 4.46 -3.19 -8.95
N GLU A 41 4.13 -2.49 -10.05
CA GLU A 41 5.02 -1.50 -10.67
C GLU A 41 5.35 -0.36 -9.70
N TRP A 42 4.36 0.07 -8.92
CA TRP A 42 4.57 1.07 -7.89
C TRP A 42 5.55 0.60 -6.81
N PHE A 43 5.35 -0.63 -6.30
CA PHE A 43 6.22 -1.20 -5.28
C PHE A 43 7.65 -1.40 -5.76
N ASP A 44 7.82 -1.86 -7.00
CA ASP A 44 9.13 -1.97 -7.65
C ASP A 44 9.81 -0.60 -7.78
N ARG A 45 9.10 0.41 -8.27
CA ARG A 45 9.65 1.77 -8.43
C ARG A 45 10.16 2.36 -7.12
N ILE A 46 9.45 2.17 -6.01
CA ILE A 46 9.89 2.69 -4.71
C ILE A 46 10.97 1.81 -4.05
N GLY A 47 11.31 0.67 -4.66
CA GLY A 47 12.32 -0.26 -4.17
C GLY A 47 11.85 -1.10 -2.99
N LEU A 48 10.55 -1.41 -2.93
CA LEU A 48 9.99 -2.25 -1.88
C LEU A 48 10.35 -3.72 -2.12
N LYS A 49 10.82 -4.41 -1.08
CA LYS A 49 11.14 -5.84 -1.16
C LYS A 49 9.93 -6.70 -0.77
N ASP A 50 9.82 -7.86 -1.42
CA ASP A 50 8.82 -8.90 -1.16
C ASP A 50 7.34 -8.43 -1.20
N PRO A 51 6.90 -7.68 -2.25
CA PRO A 51 5.53 -7.18 -2.33
C PRO A 51 4.47 -8.24 -2.62
N GLU A 52 4.88 -9.45 -3.04
CA GLU A 52 4.02 -10.50 -3.61
C GLU A 52 2.80 -10.80 -2.72
N LYS A 53 2.99 -10.93 -1.41
CA LYS A 53 1.90 -11.23 -0.47
C LYS A 53 0.77 -10.20 -0.46
N ILE A 54 1.08 -8.93 -0.72
CA ILE A 54 0.09 -7.85 -0.75
C ILE A 54 -0.51 -7.69 -2.13
N VAL A 55 0.31 -7.87 -3.17
CA VAL A 55 -0.15 -7.90 -4.56
C VAL A 55 -1.18 -9.02 -4.73
N ASP A 56 -0.85 -10.25 -4.34
CA ASP A 56 -1.73 -11.41 -4.48
C ASP A 56 -3.05 -11.20 -3.74
N ALA A 57 -2.98 -10.72 -2.49
CA ALA A 57 -4.17 -10.47 -1.69
C ALA A 57 -5.03 -9.35 -2.28
N TYR A 58 -4.42 -8.29 -2.85
CA TYR A 58 -5.15 -7.23 -3.54
C TYR A 58 -5.78 -7.72 -4.84
N GLU A 59 -5.08 -8.53 -5.63
CA GLU A 59 -5.59 -9.08 -6.89
C GLU A 59 -6.73 -10.07 -6.66
N ILE A 60 -6.62 -10.94 -5.65
CA ILE A 60 -7.72 -11.82 -5.22
C ILE A 60 -8.94 -10.97 -4.85
N VAL A 61 -8.78 -9.92 -4.05
CA VAL A 61 -9.89 -9.02 -3.68
C VAL A 61 -10.46 -8.25 -4.88
N ARG A 62 -9.62 -7.94 -5.87
CA ARG A 62 -10.02 -7.16 -7.04
C ARG A 62 -10.79 -8.01 -8.05
N TYR A 63 -10.38 -9.26 -8.24
CA TYR A 63 -10.90 -10.13 -9.30
C TYR A 63 -11.74 -11.31 -8.80
N SER A 64 -11.64 -11.68 -7.52
CA SER A 64 -12.48 -12.71 -6.90
C SER A 64 -13.52 -12.09 -5.98
N ASN A 65 -14.80 -12.37 -6.23
CA ASN A 65 -15.92 -11.96 -5.37
C ASN A 65 -16.01 -12.79 -4.05
N ASN A 66 -14.97 -13.54 -3.71
CA ASN A 66 -14.92 -14.44 -2.57
C ASN A 66 -13.83 -14.00 -1.59
N MET A 67 -14.25 -13.65 -0.37
CA MET A 67 -13.37 -13.22 0.70
C MET A 67 -13.38 -14.22 1.84
N SER A 68 -12.26 -14.88 2.07
CA SER A 68 -11.96 -15.53 3.35
C SER A 68 -11.62 -14.46 4.39
N THR A 69 -12.39 -14.40 5.48
CA THR A 69 -12.17 -13.50 6.62
C THR A 69 -10.82 -13.69 7.32
N GLN A 70 -10.19 -14.86 7.18
CA GLN A 70 -8.85 -15.12 7.73
C GLN A 70 -7.72 -14.34 7.03
N SER A 71 -7.96 -13.80 5.84
CA SER A 71 -6.93 -13.09 5.06
C SER A 71 -6.77 -11.62 5.46
N VAL A 72 -7.78 -11.00 6.08
CA VAL A 72 -7.82 -9.54 6.31
C VAL A 72 -6.83 -9.08 7.39
N GLU A 73 -6.69 -9.83 8.48
CA GLU A 73 -5.81 -9.42 9.58
C GLU A 73 -4.32 -9.58 9.19
N LYS A 74 -3.99 -10.67 8.50
CA LYS A 74 -2.66 -10.87 7.89
C LYS A 74 -2.34 -9.77 6.90
N TYR A 75 -3.33 -9.34 6.12
CA TYR A 75 -3.19 -8.25 5.16
C TYR A 75 -2.89 -6.91 5.84
N LYS A 76 -3.62 -6.54 6.90
CA LYS A 76 -3.34 -5.32 7.66
C LYS A 76 -1.91 -5.29 8.20
N HIS A 77 -1.47 -6.40 8.80
CA HIS A 77 -0.09 -6.51 9.29
C HIS A 77 0.91 -6.27 8.18
N ALA A 78 0.69 -6.86 7.00
CA ALA A 78 1.55 -6.67 5.85
C ALA A 78 1.57 -5.20 5.39
N VAL A 79 0.40 -4.55 5.28
CA VAL A 79 0.28 -3.12 4.92
C VAL A 79 1.04 -2.24 5.90
N ASP A 80 0.97 -2.53 7.19
CA ASP A 80 1.71 -1.76 8.21
C ASP A 80 3.22 -1.96 8.12
N GLN A 81 3.71 -3.13 7.68
CA GLN A 81 5.13 -3.30 7.35
C GLN A 81 5.52 -2.44 6.14
N ILE A 82 4.70 -2.39 5.08
CA ILE A 82 4.98 -1.51 3.94
C ILE A 82 5.05 -0.04 4.38
N LYS A 83 4.13 0.44 5.23
CA LYS A 83 4.18 1.82 5.74
C LYS A 83 5.51 2.12 6.45
N LYS A 84 6.04 1.18 7.23
CA LYS A 84 7.34 1.31 7.89
C LYS A 84 8.48 1.35 6.87
N GLU A 85 8.39 0.50 5.85
CA GLU A 85 9.41 0.40 4.80
C GLU A 85 9.47 1.66 3.94
N ILE A 86 8.32 2.24 3.56
CA ILE A 86 8.24 3.53 2.86
C ILE A 86 8.97 4.62 3.66
N LYS A 87 8.76 4.69 4.97
CA LYS A 87 9.46 5.66 5.83
C LYS A 87 10.97 5.41 5.85
N ARG A 88 11.41 4.15 5.85
CA ARG A 88 12.83 3.77 5.79
C ARG A 88 13.45 4.24 4.47
N ILE A 89 12.82 3.89 3.35
CA ILE A 89 13.24 4.29 2.00
C ILE A 89 13.36 5.82 1.88
N HIS A 90 12.36 6.55 2.36
CA HIS A 90 12.39 8.02 2.33
C HIS A 90 13.60 8.58 3.11
N LYS A 91 13.85 8.08 4.33
CA LYS A 91 15.01 8.51 5.13
C LYS A 91 16.34 8.19 4.44
N GLU A 92 16.46 7.03 3.79
CA GLU A 92 17.66 6.65 3.04
C GLU A 92 17.88 7.55 1.83
N ASN A 93 16.81 7.88 1.11
CA ASN A 93 16.87 8.81 -0.03
C ASN A 93 17.32 10.21 0.40
N LEU A 94 16.85 10.70 1.55
CA LEU A 94 17.31 11.99 2.11
C LEU A 94 18.80 11.95 2.47
N LYS A 95 19.26 10.89 3.15
CA LYS A 95 20.69 10.72 3.49
C LYS A 95 21.57 10.69 2.25
N ARG A 96 21.16 9.94 1.21
CA ARG A 96 21.88 9.86 -0.08
C ARG A 96 21.95 11.21 -0.78
N LYS A 97 20.86 12.00 -0.78
CA LYS A 97 20.85 13.36 -1.33
C LYS A 97 21.82 14.28 -0.58
N GLN A 98 21.86 14.21 0.76
CA GLN A 98 22.78 15.00 1.56
C GLN A 98 24.25 14.61 1.33
N ALA A 99 24.56 13.31 1.26
CA ALA A 99 25.92 12.84 0.98
C ALA A 99 26.41 13.34 -0.39
N LYS A 100 25.58 13.26 -1.44
CA LYS A 100 25.91 13.79 -2.77
C LYS A 100 26.13 15.30 -2.80
N LYS A 101 25.40 16.06 -1.97
CA LYS A 101 25.57 17.52 -1.84
C LYS A 101 26.89 17.88 -1.15
N ASN A 102 27.34 17.08 -0.18
CA ASN A 102 28.58 17.33 0.57
C ASN A 102 29.85 16.91 -0.19
N SER A 103 29.72 16.13 -1.26
CA SER A 103 30.83 15.70 -2.13
C SER A 103 30.99 16.55 -3.40
N LYS A 104 30.21 17.63 -3.53
CA LYS A 104 30.27 18.61 -4.61
C LYS A 104 30.73 19.94 -4.05
#